data_AF-A0A166BUE6-F1
#
_entry.id   AF-A0A166BUE6-F1
#
_cell.length_a   1.000
_cell.length_b   1.000
_cell.length_c   1.000
_cell.angle_alpha   90.00
_cell.angle_beta   90.00
_cell.angle_gamma   90.00
#
_symmetry.space_group_name_H-M   'P 1'
#
loop_
_entity.id
_entity.type
_entity.pdbx_description
1 polymer ?
#
loop_
_entity_poly.entity_id
_entity_poly.type
_entity_poly.pdbx_seq_one_letter_code
_entity_poly.pdbx_strand_id
1 'polypeptide(L)'
;MFSKATIKERRQYYREEWSVNDLPEFITKDIKKREFGFDHNGRGPNDRYKAFRGKESLKKFLRFKSPFAAYISIAFYNNPRRREDWLKAEYVFDVDAKDIPIRTCQCDSVCEICLGEALEIVNSLIDTLKSDLGLKNIHLIYSGRGYHIRILDEEMMSANSELRSEVLKYVAGAEIPKSQFSNAEITNQGFNFEHFSIPIGYSKVFTDKVKYNVQHLVGNENIDGINKKLMKDIINSRYHLENGEWGFFKRDIGPRRYKNLVEAMARVNLSTIDAKVSIDLKRILRLPSSLHSKVSMKCMEVKNRENFDPFSKAVPKFVYERKE
;
A
#
# COMPACT_ATOMS: atom_id res chain seq x y z
N MET A 1 -6.59 -21.15 -6.68
CA MET A 1 -6.56 -19.92 -7.51
C MET A 1 -5.16 -19.30 -7.59
N PHE A 2 -4.49 -19.05 -6.45
CA PHE A 2 -3.11 -18.54 -6.44
C PHE A 2 -2.07 -19.62 -6.77
N SER A 3 -1.80 -19.81 -8.05
CA SER A 3 -0.67 -20.64 -8.49
C SER A 3 0.13 -19.92 -9.56
N LYS A 4 1.35 -20.43 -9.80
CA LYS A 4 2.26 -19.83 -10.76
C LYS A 4 1.78 -20.08 -12.18
N ALA A 5 1.69 -19.02 -12.99
CA ALA A 5 1.37 -19.10 -14.39
C ALA A 5 2.52 -19.73 -15.20
N THR A 6 2.19 -20.70 -16.04
CA THR A 6 3.11 -21.33 -16.99
C THR A 6 3.46 -20.37 -18.12
N ILE A 7 4.48 -20.70 -18.93
CA ILE A 7 4.80 -19.89 -20.11
C ILE A 7 3.68 -19.93 -21.17
N LYS A 8 2.92 -21.02 -21.25
CA LYS A 8 1.79 -21.17 -22.17
C LYS A 8 0.65 -20.24 -21.76
N GLU A 9 0.27 -20.24 -20.49
CA GLU A 9 -0.76 -19.35 -19.93
C GLU A 9 -0.37 -17.87 -20.07
N ARG A 10 0.90 -17.52 -19.82
CA ARG A 10 1.39 -16.15 -20.07
C ARG A 10 1.24 -15.74 -21.53
N ARG A 11 1.58 -16.63 -22.47
CA ARG A 11 1.42 -16.38 -23.91
C ARG A 11 -0.04 -16.21 -24.29
N GLN A 12 -0.91 -17.07 -23.77
CA GLN A 12 -2.36 -16.98 -23.97
C GLN A 12 -2.89 -15.64 -23.48
N TYR A 13 -2.60 -15.28 -22.21
CA TYR A 13 -3.00 -14.01 -21.63
C TYR A 13 -2.59 -12.81 -22.49
N TYR A 14 -1.30 -12.67 -22.81
CA TYR A 14 -0.84 -11.49 -23.55
C TYR A 14 -1.31 -11.45 -25.00
N ARG A 15 -1.63 -12.60 -25.62
CA ARG A 15 -2.05 -12.66 -27.03
C ARG A 15 -3.54 -12.53 -27.24
N GLU A 16 -4.34 -13.01 -26.29
CA GLU A 16 -5.78 -13.22 -26.45
C GLU A 16 -6.62 -12.39 -25.49
N GLU A 17 -6.13 -12.11 -24.28
CA GLU A 17 -6.89 -11.38 -23.25
C GLU A 17 -6.39 -9.95 -23.04
N TRP A 18 -5.07 -9.74 -22.96
CA TRP A 18 -4.49 -8.45 -22.65
C TRP A 18 -4.79 -7.40 -23.73
N SER A 19 -5.33 -6.25 -23.32
CA SER A 19 -5.59 -5.13 -24.20
C SER A 19 -4.85 -3.85 -23.77
N VAL A 20 -4.44 -3.06 -24.74
CA VAL A 20 -3.92 -1.70 -24.51
C VAL A 20 -4.97 -0.75 -23.93
N ASN A 21 -6.25 -1.09 -24.05
CA ASN A 21 -7.36 -0.31 -23.52
C ASN A 21 -7.54 -0.51 -22.00
N ASP A 22 -6.95 -1.58 -21.44
CA ASP A 22 -6.98 -1.86 -20.00
C ASP A 22 -5.90 -1.06 -19.24
N LEU A 23 -5.01 -0.37 -19.97
CA LEU A 23 -4.03 0.52 -19.38
C LEU A 23 -4.72 1.78 -18.86
N PRO A 24 -4.47 2.19 -17.60
CA PRO A 24 -4.96 3.45 -17.05
C PRO A 24 -4.53 4.65 -17.89
N GLU A 25 -5.40 5.64 -17.99
CA GLU A 25 -5.19 6.82 -18.82
C GLU A 25 -3.88 7.54 -18.47
N PHE A 26 -3.60 7.69 -17.17
CA PHE A 26 -2.39 8.35 -16.66
C PHE A 26 -1.08 7.65 -17.06
N ILE A 27 -1.14 6.36 -17.39
CA ILE A 27 0.00 5.62 -17.94
C ILE A 27 0.12 5.86 -19.44
N THR A 28 -1.01 5.83 -20.15
CA THR A 28 -0.99 5.94 -21.61
C THR A 28 -0.57 7.33 -22.10
N LYS A 29 -0.94 8.40 -21.37
CA LYS A 29 -0.56 9.79 -21.67
C LYS A 29 0.96 10.00 -21.69
N ASP A 30 1.67 9.42 -20.72
CA ASP A 30 3.11 9.65 -20.53
C ASP A 30 3.98 8.42 -20.81
N ILE A 31 3.46 7.45 -21.58
CA ILE A 31 4.15 6.19 -21.89
C ILE A 31 5.56 6.38 -22.47
N LYS A 32 5.76 7.46 -23.25
CA LYS A 32 7.04 7.80 -23.89
C LYS A 32 8.09 8.33 -22.93
N LYS A 33 7.67 8.85 -21.77
CA LYS A 33 8.54 9.47 -20.76
C LYS A 33 8.93 8.50 -19.66
N ARG A 34 8.53 7.23 -19.74
CA ARG A 34 8.70 6.26 -18.66
C ARG A 34 9.63 5.13 -19.04
N GLU A 35 10.37 4.67 -18.04
CA GLU A 35 11.19 3.48 -18.11
C GLU A 35 10.31 2.24 -17.88
N PHE A 36 10.57 1.18 -18.61
CA PHE A 36 9.95 -0.12 -18.44
C PHE A 36 10.99 -1.16 -18.07
N GLY A 37 10.61 -2.02 -17.14
CA GLY A 37 11.39 -3.17 -16.69
C GLY A 37 10.62 -4.46 -16.90
N PHE A 38 11.30 -5.54 -17.26
CA PHE A 38 10.68 -6.84 -17.45
C PHE A 38 11.44 -7.94 -16.72
N ASP A 39 10.67 -8.83 -16.10
CA ASP A 39 11.14 -10.13 -15.65
C ASP A 39 10.62 -11.17 -16.64
N HIS A 40 11.51 -11.89 -17.32
CA HIS A 40 11.11 -12.91 -18.29
C HIS A 40 10.90 -14.29 -17.65
N ASN A 41 11.59 -14.57 -16.54
CA ASN A 41 11.79 -15.93 -16.02
C ASN A 41 11.43 -16.11 -14.53
N GLY A 42 11.00 -15.05 -13.84
CA GLY A 42 10.72 -15.05 -12.40
C GLY A 42 11.94 -14.80 -11.52
N ARG A 43 13.02 -14.23 -12.08
CA ARG A 43 14.29 -13.95 -11.37
C ARG A 43 14.46 -12.48 -11.00
N GLY A 44 13.42 -11.67 -11.17
CA GLY A 44 13.46 -10.22 -10.98
C GLY A 44 13.54 -9.43 -12.30
N PRO A 45 13.27 -8.11 -12.24
CA PRO A 45 13.16 -7.25 -13.42
C PRO A 45 14.54 -6.89 -13.99
N ASN A 46 15.25 -7.86 -14.57
CA ASN A 46 16.61 -7.64 -15.07
C ASN A 46 16.65 -6.97 -16.45
N ASP A 47 15.59 -7.08 -17.25
CA ASP A 47 15.49 -6.41 -18.54
C ASP A 47 14.97 -4.98 -18.35
N ARG A 48 15.88 -4.08 -17.97
CA ARG A 48 15.62 -2.68 -17.58
C ARG A 48 15.82 -1.69 -18.72
N TYR A 49 15.48 -0.43 -18.46
CA TYR A 49 15.77 0.72 -19.32
C TYR A 49 15.11 0.65 -20.71
N LYS A 50 13.98 -0.06 -20.81
CA LYS A 50 13.17 -0.05 -22.02
C LYS A 50 12.31 1.20 -22.06
N ALA A 51 12.05 1.69 -23.27
CA ALA A 51 11.13 2.77 -23.52
C ALA A 51 10.35 2.49 -24.81
N PHE A 52 9.09 2.88 -24.82
CA PHE A 52 8.15 2.58 -25.90
C PHE A 52 7.66 3.87 -26.55
N ARG A 53 7.50 3.85 -27.88
CA ARG A 53 6.98 5.00 -28.63
C ARG A 53 5.48 5.22 -28.43
N GLY A 54 4.77 4.23 -27.87
CA GLY A 54 3.34 4.27 -27.67
C GLY A 54 2.75 2.89 -27.36
N LYS A 55 1.43 2.87 -27.15
CA LYS A 55 0.65 1.67 -26.78
C LYS A 55 0.91 0.49 -27.71
N GLU A 56 0.94 0.72 -29.03
CA GLU A 56 1.15 -0.34 -30.01
C GLU A 56 2.53 -0.99 -29.93
N SER A 57 3.58 -0.21 -29.68
CA SER A 57 4.93 -0.77 -29.51
C SER A 57 5.06 -1.60 -28.25
N LEU A 58 4.39 -1.20 -27.16
CA LEU A 58 4.31 -1.97 -25.92
C LEU A 58 3.51 -3.27 -26.14
N LYS A 59 2.36 -3.19 -26.83
CA LYS A 59 1.54 -4.35 -27.18
C LYS A 59 2.31 -5.40 -27.94
N LYS A 60 3.02 -5.00 -29.01
CA LYS A 60 3.84 -5.92 -29.81
C LYS A 60 4.90 -6.60 -28.94
N PHE A 61 5.55 -5.85 -28.04
CA PHE A 61 6.55 -6.39 -27.13
C PHE A 61 5.97 -7.40 -26.14
N LEU A 62 4.88 -7.07 -25.45
CA LEU A 62 4.24 -7.95 -24.47
C LEU A 62 3.71 -9.24 -25.11
N ARG A 63 3.10 -9.15 -26.31
CA ARG A 63 2.64 -10.31 -27.09
C ARG A 63 3.77 -11.24 -27.51
N PHE A 64 4.93 -10.66 -27.87
CA PHE A 64 6.09 -11.41 -28.34
C PHE A 64 6.86 -12.05 -27.19
N LYS A 65 7.18 -11.27 -26.15
CA LYS A 65 8.01 -11.72 -25.02
C LYS A 65 7.24 -12.49 -23.96
N SER A 66 5.95 -12.17 -23.76
CA SER A 66 5.09 -12.78 -22.74
C SER A 66 5.77 -12.84 -21.35
N PRO A 67 6.21 -11.68 -20.81
CA PRO A 67 7.08 -11.64 -19.64
C PRO A 67 6.39 -12.22 -18.40
N PHE A 68 7.20 -12.70 -17.45
CA PHE A 68 6.75 -13.16 -16.13
C PHE A 68 6.15 -12.01 -15.31
N ALA A 69 6.77 -10.83 -15.40
CA ALA A 69 6.24 -9.61 -14.84
C ALA A 69 6.68 -8.42 -15.69
N ALA A 70 5.80 -7.44 -15.83
CA ALA A 70 6.09 -6.16 -16.46
C ALA A 70 5.99 -5.04 -15.42
N TYR A 71 6.89 -4.06 -15.53
CA TYR A 71 7.00 -2.95 -14.60
C TYR A 71 7.14 -1.64 -15.39
N ILE A 72 6.73 -0.55 -14.74
CA ILE A 72 6.82 0.81 -15.25
C ILE A 72 7.36 1.71 -14.16
N SER A 73 8.22 2.66 -14.51
CA SER A 73 8.74 3.64 -13.56
C SER A 73 7.64 4.55 -13.05
N ILE A 74 7.72 4.90 -11.77
CA ILE A 74 6.96 6.01 -11.20
C ILE A 74 7.55 7.35 -11.67
N ALA A 75 8.84 7.37 -11.99
CA ALA A 75 9.56 8.50 -12.57
C ALA A 75 9.24 8.74 -14.04
N PHE A 76 9.36 10.01 -14.42
CA PHE A 76 9.26 10.53 -15.78
C PHE A 76 10.62 11.13 -16.16
N TYR A 77 11.02 10.91 -17.41
CA TYR A 77 12.32 11.28 -17.95
C TYR A 77 12.15 11.85 -19.37
N ASN A 78 13.01 12.78 -19.79
CA ASN A 78 13.14 13.06 -21.23
C ASN A 78 13.85 11.91 -21.95
N ASN A 79 14.82 11.25 -21.29
CA ASN A 79 15.54 10.10 -21.83
C ASN A 79 15.39 8.84 -20.95
N PRO A 80 14.22 8.16 -20.98
CA PRO A 80 13.94 7.01 -20.12
C PRO A 80 14.85 5.79 -20.36
N ARG A 81 15.47 5.67 -21.55
CA ARG A 81 16.42 4.59 -21.85
C ARG A 81 17.74 4.71 -21.09
N ARG A 82 18.07 5.92 -20.63
CA ARG A 82 19.26 6.18 -19.80
C ARG A 82 18.89 6.61 -18.38
N ARG A 83 17.60 6.85 -18.11
CA ARG A 83 17.10 7.47 -16.87
C ARG A 83 17.78 8.82 -16.59
N GLU A 84 18.07 9.55 -17.67
CA GLU A 84 18.61 10.90 -17.67
C GLU A 84 17.46 11.91 -17.77
N ASP A 85 17.73 13.15 -17.38
CA ASP A 85 16.77 14.26 -17.41
C ASP A 85 15.47 13.91 -16.68
N TRP A 86 15.60 13.54 -15.40
CA TRP A 86 14.47 13.29 -14.52
C TRP A 86 13.58 14.54 -14.44
N LEU A 87 12.27 14.35 -14.61
CA LEU A 87 11.29 15.43 -14.66
C LEU A 87 10.48 15.53 -13.37
N LYS A 88 9.89 14.40 -12.97
CA LYS A 88 8.99 14.25 -11.83
C LYS A 88 8.78 12.77 -11.54
N ALA A 89 8.13 12.43 -10.44
CA ALA A 89 7.78 11.05 -10.12
C ALA A 89 6.41 10.97 -9.43
N GLU A 90 5.58 9.97 -9.73
CA GLU A 90 4.39 9.72 -8.91
C GLU A 90 4.78 9.57 -7.43
N TYR A 91 3.90 10.01 -6.53
CA TYR A 91 4.03 9.64 -5.13
C TYR A 91 3.21 8.39 -4.86
N VAL A 92 3.83 7.39 -4.23
CA VAL A 92 3.26 6.05 -4.20
C VAL A 92 3.28 5.48 -2.79
N PHE A 93 2.29 4.66 -2.47
CA PHE A 93 2.26 3.81 -1.30
C PHE A 93 2.08 2.37 -1.77
N ASP A 94 2.77 1.42 -1.15
CA ASP A 94 2.67 -0.01 -1.46
C ASP A 94 2.36 -0.78 -0.19
N VAL A 95 1.22 -1.49 -0.22
CA VAL A 95 0.73 -2.36 0.85
C VAL A 95 0.63 -3.78 0.28
N ASP A 96 1.60 -4.63 0.61
CA ASP A 96 1.60 -6.06 0.24
C ASP A 96 0.87 -6.85 1.34
N ALA A 97 -0.25 -7.51 0.99
CA ALA A 97 -1.08 -8.24 1.95
C ALA A 97 -0.35 -9.41 2.62
N LYS A 98 0.76 -9.86 2.02
CA LYS A 98 1.62 -10.88 2.62
C LYS A 98 2.42 -10.33 3.81
N ASP A 99 2.75 -9.04 3.78
CA ASP A 99 3.71 -8.42 4.71
C ASP A 99 3.02 -7.50 5.73
N ILE A 100 1.68 -7.46 5.75
CA ILE A 100 0.91 -6.77 6.79
C ILE A 100 1.23 -7.42 8.15
N PRO A 101 1.68 -6.64 9.16
CA PRO A 101 2.13 -7.20 10.44
C PRO A 101 1.01 -7.86 11.26
N ILE A 102 -0.20 -7.30 11.20
CA ILE A 102 -1.39 -7.78 11.92
C ILE A 102 -2.43 -8.16 10.88
N ARG A 103 -2.69 -9.46 10.76
CA ARG A 103 -3.69 -10.01 9.83
C ARG A 103 -4.36 -11.23 10.45
N THR A 104 -5.68 -11.29 10.36
CA THR A 104 -6.47 -12.30 11.09
C THR A 104 -6.32 -13.72 10.52
N CYS A 105 -5.97 -13.84 9.24
CA CYS A 105 -5.94 -15.14 8.54
C CYS A 105 -4.68 -15.98 8.78
N GLN A 106 -3.58 -15.36 9.21
CA GLN A 106 -2.29 -16.00 9.53
C GLN A 106 -1.70 -16.91 8.43
N CYS A 107 -2.09 -16.72 7.17
CA CYS A 107 -1.63 -17.58 6.09
C CYS A 107 -0.19 -17.25 5.64
N ASP A 108 0.61 -18.24 5.22
CA ASP A 108 2.00 -18.00 4.78
C ASP A 108 2.13 -17.14 3.50
N SER A 109 1.06 -17.09 2.71
CA SER A 109 1.00 -16.37 1.44
C SER A 109 -0.05 -15.26 1.51
N VAL A 110 -0.92 -15.20 0.51
CA VAL A 110 -2.02 -14.24 0.39
C VAL A 110 -3.32 -15.03 0.22
N CYS A 111 -4.37 -14.61 0.91
CA CYS A 111 -5.72 -15.15 0.82
C CYS A 111 -6.74 -14.00 0.69
N GLU A 112 -8.02 -14.35 0.62
CA GLU A 112 -9.11 -13.37 0.52
C GLU A 112 -9.17 -12.42 1.72
N ILE A 113 -8.99 -12.97 2.93
CA ILE A 113 -9.06 -12.21 4.18
C ILE A 113 -7.99 -11.11 4.24
N CYS A 114 -6.70 -11.45 4.05
CA CYS A 114 -5.65 -10.43 4.12
C CYS A 114 -5.67 -9.46 2.93
N LEU A 115 -6.21 -9.86 1.77
CA LEU A 115 -6.48 -8.91 0.67
C LEU A 115 -7.61 -7.94 1.00
N GLY A 116 -8.63 -8.40 1.74
CA GLY A 116 -9.69 -7.54 2.29
C GLY A 116 -9.12 -6.55 3.29
N GLU A 117 -8.38 -7.02 4.30
CA GLU A 117 -7.71 -6.18 5.30
C GLU A 117 -6.74 -5.18 4.64
N ALA A 118 -5.97 -5.61 3.63
CA ALA A 118 -5.11 -4.71 2.85
C ALA A 118 -5.90 -3.60 2.14
N LEU A 119 -7.09 -3.92 1.62
CA LEU A 119 -7.96 -2.95 0.97
C LEU A 119 -8.56 -1.96 1.99
N GLU A 120 -8.96 -2.43 3.18
CA GLU A 120 -9.44 -1.58 4.26
C GLU A 120 -8.36 -0.58 4.72
N ILE A 121 -7.14 -1.08 4.96
CA ILE A 121 -5.98 -0.25 5.29
C ILE A 121 -5.78 0.81 4.21
N VAL A 122 -5.73 0.40 2.95
CA VAL A 122 -5.51 1.32 1.83
C VAL A 122 -6.63 2.33 1.66
N ASN A 123 -7.87 1.94 1.91
CA ASN A 123 -9.01 2.87 1.92
C ASN A 123 -8.83 3.94 3.01
N SER A 124 -8.40 3.55 4.22
CA SER A 124 -8.08 4.50 5.29
C SER A 124 -6.93 5.45 4.92
N LEU A 125 -5.88 4.95 4.26
CA LEU A 125 -4.80 5.81 3.75
C LEU A 125 -5.33 6.81 2.71
N ILE A 126 -6.14 6.36 1.75
CA ILE A 126 -6.74 7.22 0.71
C ILE A 126 -7.65 8.27 1.33
N ASP A 127 -8.46 7.89 2.31
CA ASP A 127 -9.35 8.83 2.99
C ASP A 127 -8.53 9.91 3.69
N THR A 128 -7.47 9.56 4.42
CA THR A 128 -6.55 10.52 5.05
C THR A 128 -5.87 11.43 4.01
N LEU A 129 -5.38 10.87 2.91
CA LEU A 129 -4.76 11.64 1.81
C LEU A 129 -5.74 12.67 1.22
N LYS A 130 -7.03 12.34 1.14
CA LYS A 130 -8.07 13.23 0.60
C LYS A 130 -8.56 14.25 1.62
N SER A 131 -8.91 13.81 2.83
CA SER A 131 -9.55 14.66 3.84
C SER A 131 -8.57 15.63 4.49
N ASP A 132 -7.39 15.13 4.87
CA ASP A 132 -6.46 15.88 5.71
C ASP A 132 -5.43 16.63 4.86
N LEU A 133 -5.03 16.03 3.72
CA LEU A 133 -4.00 16.60 2.84
C LEU A 133 -4.56 17.18 1.54
N GLY A 134 -5.85 17.01 1.26
CA GLY A 134 -6.51 17.62 0.10
C GLY A 134 -6.08 17.08 -1.27
N LEU A 135 -5.41 15.93 -1.32
CA LEU A 135 -4.93 15.32 -2.57
C LEU A 135 -6.09 14.73 -3.36
N LYS A 136 -6.11 14.99 -4.67
CA LYS A 136 -7.27 14.71 -5.52
C LYS A 136 -6.99 13.63 -6.54
N ASN A 137 -5.79 13.61 -7.12
CA ASN A 137 -5.45 12.76 -8.25
C ASN A 137 -4.84 11.42 -7.79
N ILE A 138 -5.69 10.60 -7.15
CA ILE A 138 -5.31 9.34 -6.51
C ILE A 138 -5.85 8.15 -7.30
N HIS A 139 -4.95 7.25 -7.71
CA HIS A 139 -5.26 6.01 -8.41
C HIS A 139 -4.93 4.81 -7.53
N LEU A 140 -5.92 3.95 -7.29
CA LEU A 140 -5.72 2.68 -6.60
C LEU A 140 -5.46 1.55 -7.61
N ILE A 141 -4.37 0.82 -7.44
CA ILE A 141 -3.98 -0.30 -8.30
C ILE A 141 -3.93 -1.57 -7.46
N TYR A 142 -4.70 -2.59 -7.83
CA TYR A 142 -4.48 -3.95 -7.33
C TYR A 142 -3.23 -4.54 -8.00
N SER A 143 -2.22 -4.89 -7.20
CA SER A 143 -0.92 -5.35 -7.69
C SER A 143 -0.86 -6.86 -7.96
N GLY A 144 -1.87 -7.61 -7.50
CA GLY A 144 -1.93 -9.08 -7.53
C GLY A 144 -1.80 -9.73 -6.15
N ARG A 145 -1.12 -9.08 -5.19
CA ARG A 145 -0.93 -9.57 -3.82
C ARG A 145 -1.20 -8.50 -2.76
N GLY A 146 -1.69 -7.36 -3.19
CA GLY A 146 -1.81 -6.15 -2.39
C GLY A 146 -2.18 -5.00 -3.31
N TYR A 147 -1.88 -3.79 -2.87
CA TYR A 147 -2.36 -2.59 -3.53
C TYR A 147 -1.29 -1.51 -3.57
N HIS A 148 -1.28 -0.75 -4.67
CA HIS A 148 -0.51 0.48 -4.77
C HIS A 148 -1.47 1.67 -4.82
N ILE A 149 -1.20 2.69 -4.03
CA ILE A 149 -1.78 4.01 -4.20
C ILE A 149 -0.80 4.80 -5.05
N ARG A 150 -1.27 5.43 -6.13
CA ARG A 150 -0.46 6.30 -7.00
C ARG A 150 -1.08 7.68 -7.07
N ILE A 151 -0.31 8.67 -6.66
CA ILE A 151 -0.73 10.07 -6.54
C ILE A 151 -0.02 10.89 -7.61
N LEU A 152 -0.81 11.63 -8.37
CA LEU A 152 -0.39 12.41 -9.52
C LEU A 152 -0.68 13.91 -9.36
N ASP A 153 -1.01 14.36 -8.15
CA ASP A 153 -1.06 15.77 -7.81
C ASP A 153 0.33 16.41 -8.02
N GLU A 154 0.38 17.54 -8.71
CA GLU A 154 1.64 18.13 -9.20
C GLU A 154 2.64 18.41 -8.09
N GLU A 155 2.15 18.92 -6.96
CA GLU A 155 2.90 19.22 -5.74
C GLU A 155 3.67 17.99 -5.25
N MET A 156 2.98 16.84 -5.19
CA MET A 156 3.57 15.57 -4.77
C MET A 156 4.49 14.97 -5.83
N MET A 157 4.21 15.25 -7.11
CA MET A 157 5.05 14.74 -8.19
C MET A 157 6.45 15.38 -8.23
N SER A 158 6.56 16.64 -7.77
CA SER A 158 7.83 17.36 -7.60
C SER A 158 8.44 17.22 -6.21
N ALA A 159 7.73 16.63 -5.24
CA ALA A 159 8.20 16.50 -3.86
C ALA A 159 9.51 15.69 -3.75
N ASN A 160 10.43 16.18 -2.92
CA ASN A 160 11.67 15.50 -2.56
C ASN A 160 11.41 14.33 -1.60
N SER A 161 12.46 13.57 -1.31
CA SER A 161 12.42 12.41 -0.43
C SER A 161 11.98 12.75 1.00
N GLU A 162 12.36 13.94 1.50
CA GLU A 162 12.05 14.42 2.84
C GLU A 162 10.54 14.66 3.01
N LEU A 163 9.93 15.45 2.11
CA LEU A 163 8.49 15.70 2.14
C LEU A 163 7.69 14.41 1.96
N ARG A 164 8.13 13.52 1.06
CA ARG A 164 7.52 12.20 0.85
C ARG A 164 7.57 11.33 2.10
N SER A 165 8.66 11.41 2.87
CA SER A 165 8.80 10.70 4.14
C SER A 165 7.84 11.25 5.19
N GLU A 166 7.74 12.57 5.33
CA GLU A 166 6.83 13.19 6.30
C GLU A 166 5.36 12.91 5.99
N VAL A 167 4.94 13.04 4.73
CA VAL A 167 3.59 12.68 4.30
C VAL A 167 3.33 11.19 4.55
N LEU A 168 4.31 10.33 4.31
CA LEU A 168 4.17 8.90 4.57
C LEU A 168 3.91 8.64 6.04
N LYS A 169 4.70 9.23 6.94
CA LYS A 169 4.53 9.04 8.38
C LYS A 169 3.21 9.59 8.90
N TYR A 170 2.76 10.72 8.34
CA TYR A 170 1.46 11.29 8.64
C TYR A 170 0.34 10.31 8.29
N VAL A 171 0.27 9.90 7.02
CA VAL A 171 -0.77 9.03 6.49
C VAL A 171 -0.69 7.62 7.08
N ALA A 172 0.51 7.16 7.42
CA ALA A 172 0.73 5.89 8.09
C ALA A 172 0.31 5.90 9.56
N GLY A 173 0.27 7.06 10.24
CA GLY A 173 0.14 7.11 11.71
C GLY A 173 1.38 6.55 12.42
N ALA A 174 2.57 6.81 11.86
CA ALA A 174 3.82 6.19 12.26
C ALA A 174 4.57 6.88 13.42
N GLU A 175 4.07 8.01 13.90
CA GLU A 175 4.65 8.80 14.98
C GLU A 175 3.63 8.94 16.12
N ILE A 176 4.13 9.02 17.34
CA ILE A 176 3.27 9.18 18.51
C ILE A 176 2.84 10.65 18.57
N PRO A 177 1.53 10.94 18.62
CA PRO A 177 1.07 12.32 18.75
C PRO A 177 1.67 12.99 19.99
N LYS A 178 1.98 14.28 19.86
CA LYS A 178 2.42 15.09 21.00
C LYS A 178 1.35 15.04 22.07
N SER A 179 1.74 14.69 23.29
CA SER A 179 0.84 14.66 24.44
C SER A 179 0.95 15.92 25.30
N GLN A 180 2.09 16.62 25.26
CA GLN A 180 2.33 17.82 26.06
C GLN A 180 2.11 19.07 25.23
N PHE A 181 1.21 19.94 25.71
CA PHE A 181 0.92 21.23 25.11
C PHE A 181 1.08 22.30 26.17
N SER A 182 1.90 23.31 25.89
CA SER A 182 2.02 24.48 26.75
C SER A 182 1.37 25.68 26.07
N ASN A 183 0.68 26.51 26.87
CA ASN A 183 0.28 27.84 26.45
C ASN A 183 0.82 28.84 27.47
N ALA A 184 1.92 29.49 27.12
CA ALA A 184 2.62 30.44 27.99
C ALA A 184 1.74 31.64 28.38
N GLU A 185 0.67 31.94 27.64
CA GLU A 185 -0.27 33.02 27.96
C GLU A 185 -1.31 32.62 29.02
N ILE A 186 -1.58 31.32 29.19
CA ILE A 186 -2.62 30.82 30.12
C ILE A 186 -2.00 30.23 31.38
N THR A 187 -0.99 29.37 31.27
CA THR A 187 -0.29 28.75 32.40
C THR A 187 1.14 28.37 32.05
N ASN A 188 2.07 28.50 33.00
CA ASN A 188 3.42 27.93 32.88
C ASN A 188 3.45 26.39 33.02
N GLN A 189 2.30 25.76 33.31
CA GLN A 189 2.15 24.30 33.36
C GLN A 189 1.62 23.78 32.02
N GLY A 190 2.26 22.73 31.49
CA GLY A 190 1.81 22.03 30.30
C GLY A 190 0.61 21.13 30.58
N PHE A 191 -0.33 21.10 29.64
CA PHE A 191 -1.45 20.17 29.62
C PHE A 191 -1.04 18.88 28.94
N ASN A 192 -1.38 17.74 29.57
CA ASN A 192 -1.17 16.42 29.00
C ASN A 192 -2.47 15.90 28.40
N PHE A 193 -2.53 15.77 27.08
CA PHE A 193 -3.62 15.13 26.37
C PHE A 193 -3.17 13.79 25.82
N GLU A 194 -4.02 12.77 25.96
CA GLU A 194 -3.79 11.49 25.30
C GLU A 194 -4.14 11.61 23.81
N HIS A 195 -3.56 10.75 22.97
CA HIS A 195 -3.83 10.78 21.53
C HIS A 195 -5.33 10.65 21.21
N PHE A 196 -6.08 9.91 22.04
CA PHE A 196 -7.52 9.71 21.89
C PHE A 196 -8.36 10.89 22.42
N SER A 197 -7.77 11.88 23.06
CA SER A 197 -8.46 13.08 23.55
C SER A 197 -8.67 14.13 22.46
N ILE A 198 -7.90 14.07 21.37
CA ILE A 198 -7.97 15.03 20.26
C ILE A 198 -8.56 14.31 19.03
N PRO A 199 -9.86 14.51 18.72
CA PRO A 199 -10.56 13.73 17.71
C PRO A 199 -10.40 14.29 16.28
N ILE A 200 -9.31 15.00 16.00
CA ILE A 200 -9.06 15.65 14.70
C ILE A 200 -7.59 15.53 14.28
N GLY A 201 -7.36 15.69 12.97
CA GLY A 201 -6.04 15.68 12.36
C GLY A 201 -5.22 14.44 12.71
N TYR A 202 -3.92 14.63 12.92
CA TYR A 202 -3.00 13.52 13.14
C TYR A 202 -3.35 12.62 14.33
N SER A 203 -3.83 13.21 15.42
CA SER A 203 -4.24 12.44 16.62
C SER A 203 -5.38 11.49 16.31
N LYS A 204 -6.34 11.90 15.47
CA LYS A 204 -7.41 11.01 14.98
C LYS A 204 -6.86 9.91 14.08
N VAL A 205 -6.05 10.26 13.08
CA VAL A 205 -5.42 9.27 12.17
C VAL A 205 -4.68 8.20 12.96
N PHE A 206 -3.84 8.61 13.90
CA PHE A 206 -3.11 7.69 14.78
C PHE A 206 -4.07 6.81 15.61
N THR A 207 -5.05 7.43 16.27
CA THR A 207 -5.99 6.73 17.16
C THR A 207 -6.83 5.69 16.41
N ASP A 208 -7.33 6.03 15.23
CA ASP A 208 -8.14 5.12 14.41
C ASP A 208 -7.33 3.91 13.96
N LYS A 209 -6.06 4.10 13.60
CA LYS A 209 -5.16 3.00 13.22
C LYS A 209 -4.78 2.11 14.40
N VAL A 210 -4.52 2.70 15.58
CA VAL A 210 -4.31 1.92 16.81
C VAL A 210 -5.55 1.08 17.11
N LYS A 211 -6.75 1.65 17.00
CA LYS A 211 -8.01 0.91 17.16
C LYS A 211 -8.13 -0.22 16.15
N TYR A 212 -7.88 0.04 14.87
CA TYR A 212 -7.90 -0.97 13.82
C TYR A 212 -6.96 -2.14 14.15
N ASN A 213 -5.70 -1.83 14.44
CA ASN A 213 -4.69 -2.84 14.78
C ASN A 213 -5.12 -3.69 15.98
N VAL A 214 -5.56 -3.05 17.08
CA VAL A 214 -5.97 -3.76 18.30
C VAL A 214 -7.18 -4.67 18.06
N GLN A 215 -8.12 -4.24 17.22
CA GLN A 215 -9.29 -5.05 16.88
C GLN A 215 -8.93 -6.27 16.02
N HIS A 216 -7.87 -6.19 15.22
CA HIS A 216 -7.42 -7.27 14.34
C HIS A 216 -6.34 -8.19 14.95
N LEU A 217 -5.91 -7.94 16.19
CA LEU A 217 -4.98 -8.84 16.91
C LEU A 217 -5.61 -10.21 17.15
N VAL A 218 -4.84 -11.26 16.88
CA VAL A 218 -5.17 -12.67 17.16
C VAL A 218 -4.48 -13.16 18.44
N GLY A 219 -3.30 -12.62 18.76
CA GLY A 219 -2.59 -12.84 20.02
C GLY A 219 -1.32 -13.68 19.94
N ASN A 220 -0.94 -14.14 18.75
CA ASN A 220 0.31 -14.86 18.51
C ASN A 220 1.32 -14.02 17.69
N GLU A 221 0.98 -12.78 17.35
CA GLU A 221 1.86 -11.86 16.65
C GLU A 221 3.09 -11.55 17.49
N ASN A 222 4.26 -11.51 16.83
CA ASN A 222 5.49 -11.08 17.48
C ASN A 222 5.70 -9.59 17.23
N ILE A 223 5.22 -8.75 18.15
CA ILE A 223 5.33 -7.29 18.06
C ILE A 223 6.37 -6.80 19.05
N ASP A 224 7.41 -6.13 18.53
CA ASP A 224 8.47 -5.55 19.35
C ASP A 224 7.90 -4.54 20.38
N GLY A 225 8.26 -4.72 21.65
CA GLY A 225 7.71 -3.96 22.78
C GLY A 225 6.43 -4.53 23.42
N ILE A 226 5.82 -5.56 22.82
CA ILE A 226 4.64 -6.24 23.37
C ILE A 226 4.99 -7.68 23.77
N ASN A 227 5.06 -7.94 25.08
CA ASN A 227 5.25 -9.30 25.59
C ASN A 227 3.92 -10.09 25.67
N LYS A 228 4.00 -11.41 25.86
CA LYS A 228 2.81 -12.30 25.91
C LYS A 228 1.75 -11.88 26.94
N LYS A 229 2.17 -11.37 28.10
CA LYS A 229 1.25 -10.90 29.15
C LYS A 229 0.51 -9.64 28.70
N LEU A 230 1.24 -8.68 28.15
CA LEU A 230 0.65 -7.46 27.60
C LEU A 230 -0.29 -7.77 26.43
N MET A 231 0.11 -8.65 25.51
CA MET A 231 -0.76 -9.10 24.41
C MET A 231 -2.10 -9.65 24.92
N LYS A 232 -2.06 -10.52 25.92
CA LYS A 232 -3.26 -11.08 26.56
C LYS A 232 -4.14 -9.97 27.18
N ASP A 233 -3.53 -9.04 27.90
CA ASP A 233 -4.26 -7.94 28.54
C ASP A 233 -4.90 -6.99 27.51
N ILE A 234 -4.21 -6.74 26.39
CA ILE A 234 -4.75 -5.96 25.25
C ILE A 234 -5.99 -6.64 24.69
N ILE A 235 -5.89 -7.92 24.33
CA ILE A 235 -7.00 -8.68 23.73
C ILE A 235 -8.18 -8.77 24.68
N ASN A 236 -7.94 -9.04 25.97
CA ASN A 236 -8.99 -9.12 26.97
C ASN A 236 -9.72 -7.78 27.18
N SER A 237 -9.05 -6.64 26.94
CA SER A 237 -9.60 -5.31 27.17
C SER A 237 -10.13 -4.63 25.90
N ARG A 238 -9.91 -5.21 24.72
CA ARG A 238 -10.18 -4.54 23.42
C ARG A 238 -11.65 -4.17 23.18
N TYR A 239 -12.58 -4.87 23.84
CA TYR A 239 -14.02 -4.59 23.73
C TYR A 239 -14.37 -3.15 24.09
N HIS A 240 -13.61 -2.50 25.00
CA HIS A 240 -13.76 -1.07 25.29
C HIS A 240 -13.61 -0.19 24.05
N LEU A 241 -12.77 -0.60 23.09
CA LEU A 241 -12.53 0.20 21.89
C LEU A 241 -13.69 0.14 20.89
N GLU A 242 -14.59 -0.85 20.98
CA GLU A 242 -15.79 -0.90 20.14
C GLU A 242 -16.64 0.35 20.37
N ASN A 243 -16.81 0.73 21.64
CA ASN A 243 -17.55 1.92 22.10
C ASN A 243 -16.69 3.19 22.23
N GLY A 244 -15.40 3.14 21.89
CA GLY A 244 -14.49 4.30 21.98
C GLY A 244 -14.04 4.62 23.42
N GLU A 245 -14.17 3.69 24.35
CA GLU A 245 -13.85 3.86 25.77
C GLU A 245 -12.33 3.72 26.07
N TRP A 246 -11.51 4.54 25.41
CA TRP A 246 -10.05 4.50 25.54
C TRP A 246 -9.54 4.65 26.97
N GLY A 247 -10.25 5.39 27.81
CA GLY A 247 -9.90 5.56 29.23
C GLY A 247 -9.95 4.24 30.01
N PHE A 248 -11.01 3.43 29.81
CA PHE A 248 -11.14 2.12 30.45
C PHE A 248 -10.14 1.12 29.87
N PHE A 249 -9.96 1.11 28.55
CA PHE A 249 -8.93 0.32 27.88
C PHE A 249 -7.53 0.59 28.45
N LYS A 250 -7.16 1.87 28.61
CA LYS A 250 -5.88 2.29 29.20
C LYS A 250 -5.77 1.90 30.67
N ARG A 251 -6.84 2.04 31.45
CA ARG A 251 -6.87 1.68 32.88
C ARG A 251 -6.57 0.19 33.09
N ASP A 252 -7.24 -0.66 32.32
CA ASP A 252 -7.16 -2.11 32.49
C ASP A 252 -5.80 -2.67 32.02
N ILE A 253 -5.20 -2.08 30.98
CA ILE A 253 -3.82 -2.36 30.57
C ILE A 253 -2.80 -1.77 31.56
N GLY A 254 -3.09 -0.60 32.13
CA GLY A 254 -2.22 0.14 33.02
C GLY A 254 -1.28 1.11 32.28
N PRO A 255 -1.00 2.32 32.84
CA PRO A 255 -0.40 3.44 32.09
C PRO A 255 0.97 3.14 31.45
N ARG A 256 1.87 2.47 32.18
CA ARG A 256 3.22 2.15 31.66
C ARG A 256 3.15 1.18 30.49
N ARG A 257 2.28 0.18 30.57
CA ARG A 257 2.11 -0.84 29.52
C ARG A 257 1.36 -0.28 28.32
N TYR A 258 0.42 0.64 28.55
CA TYR A 258 -0.24 1.38 27.50
C TYR A 258 0.74 2.22 26.66
N LYS A 259 1.73 2.86 27.31
CA LYS A 259 2.80 3.56 26.59
C LYS A 259 3.56 2.63 25.64
N ASN A 260 3.92 1.44 26.10
CA ASN A 260 4.58 0.44 25.25
C ASN A 260 3.71 0.00 24.07
N LEU A 261 2.40 -0.17 24.29
CA LEU A 261 1.43 -0.45 23.22
C LEU A 261 1.43 0.67 22.17
N VAL A 262 1.32 1.92 22.59
CA VAL A 262 1.29 3.09 21.68
C VAL A 262 2.58 3.18 20.87
N GLU A 263 3.74 3.01 21.50
CA GLU A 263 5.05 2.98 20.82
C GLU A 263 5.17 1.83 19.82
N ALA A 264 4.69 0.64 20.19
CA ALA A 264 4.69 -0.52 19.30
C ALA A 264 3.75 -0.32 18.10
N MET A 265 2.56 0.25 18.31
CA MET A 265 1.59 0.49 17.24
C MET A 265 2.07 1.54 16.23
N ALA A 266 2.82 2.55 16.67
CA ALA A 266 3.49 3.48 15.76
C ALA A 266 4.46 2.76 14.79
N ARG A 267 5.23 1.79 15.30
CA ARG A 267 6.13 0.96 14.47
C ARG A 267 5.36 0.04 13.52
N VAL A 268 4.30 -0.61 14.02
CA VAL A 268 3.42 -1.49 13.21
C VAL A 268 2.79 -0.71 12.05
N ASN A 269 2.29 0.48 12.35
CA ASN A 269 1.70 1.40 11.39
C ASN A 269 2.68 1.73 10.25
N LEU A 270 3.94 2.03 10.58
CA LEU A 270 4.98 2.27 9.58
C LEU A 270 5.28 1.01 8.75
N SER A 271 5.39 -0.14 9.39
CA SER A 271 5.73 -1.41 8.71
C SER A 271 4.62 -1.95 7.80
N THR A 272 3.41 -1.42 7.92
CA THR A 272 2.28 -1.77 7.04
C THR A 272 2.47 -1.27 5.60
N ILE A 273 3.35 -0.29 5.40
CA ILE A 273 3.64 0.34 4.12
C ILE A 273 5.11 0.09 3.77
N ASP A 274 5.43 -0.28 2.52
CA ASP A 274 6.83 -0.28 2.07
C ASP A 274 7.33 1.17 1.93
N ALA A 275 7.94 1.68 3.00
CA ALA A 275 8.48 3.04 3.06
C ALA A 275 9.55 3.28 1.99
N LYS A 276 10.33 2.26 1.59
CA LYS A 276 11.36 2.41 0.56
C LYS A 276 10.74 2.68 -0.81
N VAL A 277 9.60 2.05 -1.10
CA VAL A 277 8.85 2.28 -2.35
C VAL A 277 8.36 3.73 -2.45
N SER A 278 7.94 4.30 -1.32
CA SER A 278 7.31 5.62 -1.27
C SER A 278 8.33 6.77 -1.40
N ILE A 279 9.55 6.55 -0.91
CA ILE A 279 10.64 7.55 -0.91
C ILE A 279 11.49 7.49 -2.20
N ASP A 280 11.66 6.31 -2.81
CA ASP A 280 12.49 6.13 -4.01
C ASP A 280 11.89 6.79 -5.26
N LEU A 281 12.43 7.95 -5.64
CA LEU A 281 11.98 8.73 -6.80
C LEU A 281 12.12 8.02 -8.14
N LYS A 282 12.90 6.93 -8.24
CA LYS A 282 13.16 6.24 -9.51
C LYS A 282 12.70 4.78 -9.48
N ARG A 283 11.80 4.43 -8.57
CA ARG A 283 11.20 3.10 -8.41
C ARG A 283 10.47 2.65 -9.69
N ILE A 284 10.42 1.34 -9.91
CA ILE A 284 9.52 0.71 -10.87
C ILE A 284 8.47 -0.10 -10.12
N LEU A 285 7.21 0.02 -10.53
CA LEU A 285 6.09 -0.72 -9.98
C LEU A 285 5.46 -1.58 -11.07
N ARG A 286 4.73 -2.64 -10.66
CA ARG A 286 4.05 -3.52 -11.63
C ARG A 286 3.16 -2.69 -12.55
N LEU A 287 3.27 -2.95 -13.85
CA LEU A 287 2.48 -2.30 -14.88
C LEU A 287 1.00 -2.70 -14.70
N PRO A 288 0.07 -1.76 -14.46
CA PRO A 288 -1.37 -2.05 -14.52
C PRO A 288 -1.74 -2.66 -15.88
N SER A 289 -2.75 -3.52 -15.90
CA SER A 289 -3.11 -4.50 -16.94
C SER A 289 -2.17 -5.72 -17.09
N SER A 290 -0.95 -5.71 -16.57
CA SER A 290 -0.04 -6.87 -16.74
C SER A 290 -0.36 -8.04 -15.80
N LEU A 291 0.13 -9.23 -16.13
CA LEU A 291 -0.09 -10.43 -15.31
C LEU A 291 0.92 -10.51 -14.14
N HIS A 292 0.42 -10.77 -12.92
CA HIS A 292 1.24 -11.21 -11.79
C HIS A 292 1.42 -12.73 -11.81
N SER A 293 2.41 -13.20 -12.56
CA SER A 293 2.58 -14.63 -12.84
C SER A 293 2.85 -15.53 -11.62
N LYS A 294 3.27 -15.03 -10.45
CA LYS A 294 3.38 -15.89 -9.24
C LYS A 294 2.02 -16.35 -8.69
N VAL A 295 0.97 -15.54 -8.89
CA VAL A 295 -0.35 -15.75 -8.30
C VAL A 295 -1.46 -15.82 -9.35
N SER A 296 -1.11 -15.71 -10.63
CA SER A 296 -2.04 -15.74 -11.78
C SER A 296 -3.17 -14.72 -11.69
N MET A 297 -2.87 -13.49 -11.24
CA MET A 297 -3.83 -12.39 -11.16
C MET A 297 -3.45 -11.24 -12.07
N LYS A 298 -4.43 -10.54 -12.62
CA LYS A 298 -4.26 -9.29 -13.38
C LYS A 298 -3.94 -8.16 -12.41
N CYS A 299 -2.86 -7.44 -12.66
CA CYS A 299 -2.63 -6.13 -12.07
C CYS A 299 -3.61 -5.16 -12.72
N MET A 300 -4.40 -4.39 -11.98
CA MET A 300 -5.40 -3.52 -12.60
C MET A 300 -5.73 -2.31 -11.72
N GLU A 301 -6.21 -1.24 -12.36
CA GLU A 301 -6.75 -0.09 -11.64
C GLU A 301 -8.11 -0.42 -11.05
N VAL A 302 -8.29 -0.07 -9.77
CA VAL A 302 -9.51 -0.21 -9.01
C VAL A 302 -10.29 1.09 -9.12
N LYS A 303 -11.32 1.09 -9.99
CA LYS A 303 -12.16 2.28 -10.23
C LYS A 303 -13.18 2.54 -9.13
N ASN A 304 -13.76 1.48 -8.57
CA ASN A 304 -14.68 1.56 -7.44
C ASN A 304 -14.14 0.67 -6.32
N ARG A 305 -13.70 1.31 -5.23
CA ARG A 305 -13.09 0.67 -4.07
C ARG A 305 -14.08 -0.07 -3.17
N GLU A 306 -15.35 0.34 -3.17
CA GLU A 306 -16.39 -0.21 -2.28
C GLU A 306 -16.82 -1.61 -2.69
N ASN A 307 -16.82 -1.86 -4.01
CA ASN A 307 -17.29 -3.12 -4.60
C ASN A 307 -16.15 -3.89 -5.30
N PHE A 308 -14.89 -3.57 -4.98
CA PHE A 308 -13.76 -4.25 -5.61
C PHE A 308 -13.51 -5.60 -4.95
N ASP A 309 -13.73 -6.66 -5.72
CA ASP A 309 -13.30 -8.00 -5.36
C ASP A 309 -12.25 -8.50 -6.39
N PRO A 310 -11.00 -8.76 -5.97
CA PRO A 310 -9.97 -9.25 -6.87
C PRO A 310 -10.28 -10.65 -7.44
N PHE A 311 -11.03 -11.51 -6.72
CA PHE A 311 -11.33 -12.88 -7.13
C PHE A 311 -12.40 -12.98 -8.22
N SER A 312 -13.20 -11.92 -8.41
CA SER A 312 -14.09 -11.79 -9.55
C SER A 312 -13.53 -10.91 -10.67
N LYS A 313 -12.85 -9.80 -10.34
CA LYS A 313 -12.44 -8.79 -11.32
C LYS A 313 -11.05 -9.02 -11.91
N ALA A 314 -10.12 -9.53 -11.11
CA ALA A 314 -8.70 -9.61 -11.48
C ALA A 314 -8.25 -11.02 -11.90
N VAL A 315 -9.18 -11.97 -12.04
CA VAL A 315 -8.86 -13.33 -12.51
C VAL A 315 -8.80 -13.35 -14.05
N PRO A 316 -7.69 -13.80 -14.66
CA PRO A 316 -7.60 -13.98 -16.10
C PRO A 316 -8.33 -15.27 -16.54
N LYS A 317 -8.79 -15.30 -17.79
CA LYS A 317 -9.67 -16.37 -18.31
C LYS A 317 -9.05 -17.77 -18.17
N PHE A 318 -7.76 -17.90 -18.46
CA PHE A 318 -7.05 -19.19 -18.42
C PHE A 318 -7.09 -19.85 -17.03
N VAL A 319 -7.30 -19.10 -15.95
CA VAL A 319 -7.39 -19.68 -14.59
C VAL A 319 -8.64 -20.55 -14.44
N TYR A 320 -9.75 -20.17 -15.08
CA TYR A 320 -10.98 -20.98 -15.11
C TYR A 320 -10.88 -22.17 -16.07
N GLU A 321 -9.94 -22.13 -17.03
CA GLU A 321 -9.69 -23.20 -18.00
C GLU A 321 -8.72 -24.26 -17.49
N ARG A 322 -8.11 -24.04 -16.31
CA ARG A 322 -7.31 -25.07 -15.65
C ARG A 322 -8.22 -26.24 -15.33
N LYS A 323 -8.03 -27.34 -16.05
CA LYS A 323 -8.53 -28.63 -15.61
C LYS A 323 -7.83 -28.93 -14.28
N GLU A 324 -8.61 -29.14 -13.22
CA GLU A 324 -8.09 -29.56 -11.92
C GLU A 324 -7.26 -30.85 -12.03
#